data_AF-A0DKJ4-F1
#
_entry.id   AF-A0DKJ4-F1
#
_cell.length_a   1.000
_cell.length_b   1.000
_cell.length_c   1.000
_cell.angle_alpha   90.00
_cell.angle_beta   90.00
_cell.angle_gamma   90.00
#
_symmetry.space_group_name_H-M   'P 1'
#
loop_
_entity.id
_entity.type
_entity.pdbx_description
1 polymer ?
#
loop_
_entity_poly.entity_id
_entity_poly.type
_entity_poly.pdbx_seq_one_letter_code
_entity_poly.pdbx_strand_id
1 'polypeptide(L)'
;MNQIEKMLIYLFGFDSSQIEGLQINKKFEHNIIQVLYQNAIASITIYFFTEMILLIQLLKFPLNSKKPLIDMEKYLSFNHILLNLSQFIFLFFTLLILWHAFGIVIILFLLIHSILQYYVGNIRQSSFSNSWIQQQNLQHSALFPKYGYQFQWETATMVTLGYGDVTPYNIYEDICAIIMIFFAIVVFAFQINAIAIIFSNIDLQKQSQKRNLLLVNQYMDKNEASLQLQS
;
A
#
# COMPACT_ATOMS: atom_id res chain seq x y z
N MET A 1 11.69 6.10 30.34
CA MET A 1 11.36 5.98 28.90
C MET A 1 12.50 5.25 28.19
N ASN A 2 12.20 4.10 27.61
CA ASN A 2 13.17 3.21 26.97
C ASN A 2 13.65 3.80 25.63
N GLN A 3 14.81 3.37 25.11
CA GLN A 3 15.35 3.90 23.85
C GLN A 3 14.41 3.71 22.66
N ILE A 4 13.64 2.62 22.65
CA ILE A 4 12.66 2.31 21.60
C ILE A 4 11.48 3.29 21.63
N GLU A 5 11.00 3.68 22.82
CA GLU A 5 9.91 4.67 22.97
C GLU A 5 10.32 6.03 22.44
N LYS A 6 11.57 6.46 22.71
CA LYS A 6 12.13 7.71 22.15
C LYS A 6 12.23 7.67 20.62
N MET A 7 12.58 6.50 20.08
CA MET A 7 12.71 6.29 18.64
C MET A 7 11.35 6.39 17.94
N LEU A 8 10.31 5.80 18.52
CA LEU A 8 8.94 5.84 17.98
C LEU A 8 8.34 7.25 18.03
N ILE A 9 8.54 7.98 19.12
CA ILE A 9 8.03 9.37 19.26
C ILE A 9 8.65 10.29 18.20
N TYR A 10 9.94 10.12 17.90
CA TYR A 10 10.64 10.92 16.90
C TYR A 10 10.28 10.53 15.45
N LEU A 11 10.15 9.23 15.16
CA LEU A 11 9.82 8.69 13.83
C LEU A 11 8.46 9.15 13.31
N PHE A 12 7.50 9.33 14.21
CA PHE A 12 6.12 9.66 13.87
C PHE A 12 5.76 11.13 14.19
N GLY A 13 6.75 11.99 14.47
CA GLY A 13 6.56 13.44 14.62
C GLY A 13 5.70 13.83 15.83
N PHE A 14 5.81 13.11 16.93
CA PHE A 14 4.96 13.32 18.10
C PHE A 14 5.59 14.23 19.16
N ASP A 15 4.84 15.27 19.51
CA ASP A 15 5.03 16.24 20.59
C ASP A 15 6.46 16.70 20.94
N SER A 16 6.92 17.76 20.26
CA SER A 16 8.14 18.49 20.64
C SER A 16 8.07 19.10 22.05
N SER A 17 6.88 19.28 22.65
CA SER A 17 6.76 19.90 23.98
C SER A 17 7.14 18.99 25.14
N GLN A 18 7.13 17.65 24.96
CA GLN A 18 7.76 16.71 25.90
C GLN A 18 9.27 16.55 25.66
N ILE A 19 9.76 17.06 24.54
CA ILE A 19 11.18 17.14 24.18
C ILE A 19 11.77 18.47 24.66
N GLU A 20 10.99 19.54 24.80
CA GLU A 20 11.50 20.87 25.23
C GLU A 20 12.16 20.87 26.63
N GLY A 21 11.87 19.89 27.48
CA GLY A 21 12.57 19.68 28.77
C GLY A 21 13.73 18.68 28.75
N LEU A 22 13.89 17.92 27.67
CA LEU A 22 14.98 16.98 27.45
C LEU A 22 15.85 17.57 26.35
N GLN A 23 17.07 18.03 26.64
CA GLN A 23 18.01 18.52 25.63
C GLN A 23 18.33 17.43 24.57
N ILE A 24 17.40 17.17 23.65
CA ILE A 24 17.61 16.40 22.46
C ILE A 24 18.35 17.36 21.55
N ASN A 25 19.67 17.24 21.65
CA ASN A 25 20.63 17.99 20.87
C ASN A 25 20.16 18.07 19.40
N LYS A 26 20.10 19.25 18.79
CA LYS A 26 19.76 19.42 17.36
C LYS A 26 20.55 18.49 16.42
N LYS A 27 21.74 18.07 16.88
CA LYS A 27 22.56 17.04 16.23
C LYS A 27 21.88 15.66 16.20
N PHE A 28 21.17 15.26 17.26
CA PHE A 28 20.40 14.02 17.34
C PHE A 28 19.18 14.03 16.42
N GLU A 29 18.49 15.17 16.31
CA GLU A 29 17.38 15.35 15.37
C GLU A 29 17.82 15.19 13.92
N HIS A 30 18.89 15.90 13.56
CA HIS A 30 19.52 15.79 12.24
C HIS A 30 20.01 14.38 11.96
N ASN A 31 20.59 13.72 12.97
CA ASN A 31 21.07 12.34 12.85
C ASN A 31 19.92 11.36 12.61
N ILE A 32 18.76 11.49 13.26
CA ILE A 32 17.65 10.55 13.03
C ILE A 32 17.05 10.75 11.63
N ILE A 33 16.82 12.00 11.21
CA ILE A 33 16.33 12.26 9.85
C ILE A 33 17.33 11.71 8.82
N GLN A 34 18.63 11.91 9.05
CA GLN A 34 19.66 11.31 8.20
C GLN A 34 19.64 9.78 8.25
N VAL A 35 19.44 9.15 9.41
CA VAL A 35 19.38 7.68 9.54
C VAL A 35 18.13 7.12 8.85
N LEU A 36 16.98 7.77 8.98
CA LEU A 36 15.75 7.34 8.29
C LEU A 36 15.87 7.51 6.78
N TYR A 37 16.42 8.63 6.34
CA TYR A 37 16.73 8.88 4.93
C TYR A 37 17.75 7.87 4.39
N GLN A 38 18.81 7.58 5.15
CA GLN A 38 19.81 6.57 4.80
C GLN A 38 19.21 5.17 4.79
N ASN A 39 18.33 4.81 5.72
CA ASN A 39 17.67 3.50 5.76
C ASN A 39 16.65 3.34 4.63
N ALA A 40 15.93 4.40 4.27
CA ALA A 40 15.03 4.43 3.11
C ALA A 40 15.84 4.29 1.81
N ILE A 41 16.94 5.03 1.67
CA ILE A 41 17.85 4.87 0.52
C ILE A 41 18.45 3.46 0.51
N ALA A 42 18.94 2.97 1.64
CA ALA A 42 19.57 1.66 1.74
C ALA A 42 18.59 0.55 1.37
N SER A 43 17.35 0.60 1.85
CA SER A 43 16.31 -0.38 1.47
C SER A 43 16.02 -0.32 -0.02
N ILE A 44 15.78 0.86 -0.60
CA ILE A 44 15.58 1.04 -2.05
C ILE A 44 16.79 0.53 -2.85
N THR A 45 18.00 0.83 -2.38
CA THR A 45 19.27 0.42 -3.02
C THR A 45 19.46 -1.09 -2.94
N ILE A 46 19.18 -1.71 -1.79
CA ILE A 46 19.24 -3.17 -1.60
C ILE A 46 18.26 -3.85 -2.56
N TYR A 47 17.01 -3.37 -2.66
CA TYR A 47 16.03 -3.91 -3.61
C TYR A 47 16.54 -3.82 -5.06
N PHE A 48 17.02 -2.64 -5.47
CA PHE A 48 17.58 -2.42 -6.81
C PHE A 48 18.77 -3.35 -7.12
N PHE A 49 19.69 -3.54 -6.17
CA PHE A 49 20.85 -4.43 -6.35
C PHE A 49 20.45 -5.92 -6.35
N THR A 50 19.47 -6.33 -5.54
CA THR A 50 18.95 -7.71 -5.60
C THR A 50 18.34 -8.03 -6.96
N GLU A 51 17.64 -7.09 -7.57
CA GLU A 51 17.08 -7.22 -8.93
C GLU A 51 18.20 -7.34 -9.99
N MET A 52 19.24 -6.52 -9.89
CA MET A 52 20.39 -6.57 -10.80
C MET A 52 21.17 -7.89 -10.71
N ILE A 53 21.34 -8.44 -9.50
CA ILE A 53 21.99 -9.74 -9.30
C ILE A 53 21.17 -10.86 -9.96
N LEU A 54 19.84 -10.83 -9.82
CA LEU A 54 18.95 -11.81 -10.45
C LEU A 54 19.07 -11.75 -11.99
N LEU A 55 19.12 -10.55 -12.55
CA LEU A 55 19.29 -10.32 -14.00
C LEU A 55 20.65 -10.85 -14.50
N ILE A 56 21.72 -10.62 -13.74
CA ILE A 56 23.08 -11.11 -14.06
C ILE A 56 23.16 -12.64 -13.96
N GLN A 57 22.48 -13.26 -12.99
CA GLN A 57 22.42 -14.72 -12.85
C GLN A 57 21.70 -15.37 -14.03
N LEU A 58 20.65 -14.73 -14.56
CA LEU A 58 19.95 -15.18 -15.77
C LEU A 58 20.82 -15.04 -17.03
N LEU A 59 21.72 -14.06 -17.08
CA LEU A 59 22.67 -13.85 -18.19
C LEU A 59 23.87 -14.81 -18.16
N LYS A 60 24.21 -15.40 -17.01
CA LYS A 60 25.39 -16.27 -16.83
C LYS A 60 25.15 -17.75 -17.17
N PHE A 61 24.09 -18.10 -17.90
CA PHE A 61 23.90 -19.47 -18.35
C PHE A 61 24.99 -19.85 -19.37
N PRO A 62 25.69 -20.99 -19.22
CA PRO A 62 26.89 -21.28 -20.00
C PRO A 62 26.59 -21.48 -21.49
N LEU A 63 27.05 -20.53 -22.31
CA LEU A 63 27.03 -20.52 -23.79
C LEU A 63 28.01 -21.54 -24.42
N ASN A 64 28.30 -22.65 -23.73
CA ASN A 64 29.32 -23.60 -24.20
C ASN A 64 28.67 -24.91 -24.63
N SER A 65 28.07 -24.92 -25.82
CA SER A 65 27.80 -26.15 -26.56
C SER A 65 28.20 -25.97 -28.02
N LYS A 66 29.24 -26.68 -28.45
CA LYS A 66 29.73 -26.72 -29.83
C LYS A 66 28.84 -27.62 -30.72
N LYS A 67 27.51 -27.44 -30.67
CA LYS A 67 26.54 -28.16 -31.52
C LYS A 67 25.55 -27.14 -32.10
N PRO A 68 25.76 -26.67 -33.34
CA PRO A 68 25.24 -25.37 -33.75
C PRO A 68 23.81 -25.34 -34.30
N LEU A 69 23.10 -26.46 -34.51
CA LEU A 69 21.75 -26.42 -35.11
C LEU A 69 20.63 -27.04 -34.26
N ILE A 70 20.84 -28.21 -33.66
CA ILE A 70 19.78 -28.90 -32.87
C ILE A 70 19.59 -28.24 -31.49
N ASP A 71 20.62 -27.56 -30.97
CA ASP A 71 20.54 -26.87 -29.68
C ASP A 71 20.00 -25.43 -29.81
N MET A 72 19.88 -24.88 -31.02
CA MET A 72 19.34 -23.52 -31.23
C MET A 72 17.84 -23.43 -30.92
N GLU A 73 17.04 -24.43 -31.29
CA GLU A 73 15.60 -24.47 -30.97
C GLU A 73 15.37 -24.55 -29.46
N LYS A 74 16.23 -25.32 -28.77
CA LYS A 74 16.26 -25.42 -27.30
C LYS A 74 16.72 -24.11 -26.65
N TYR A 75 17.67 -23.41 -27.26
CA TYR A 75 18.15 -22.11 -26.81
C TYR A 75 17.13 -20.99 -27.03
N LEU A 76 16.44 -20.98 -28.17
CA LEU A 76 15.36 -20.04 -28.47
C LEU A 76 14.18 -20.24 -27.53
N SER A 77 13.76 -21.49 -27.30
CA SER A 77 12.70 -21.80 -26.32
C SER A 77 13.11 -21.44 -24.89
N PHE A 78 14.36 -21.71 -24.50
CA PHE A 78 14.89 -21.31 -23.19
C PHE A 78 14.96 -19.78 -23.03
N ASN A 79 15.45 -19.05 -24.04
CA ASN A 79 15.47 -17.59 -24.04
C ASN A 79 14.04 -17.02 -24.00
N HIS A 80 13.08 -17.60 -24.71
CA HIS A 80 11.67 -17.20 -24.61
C HIS A 80 11.13 -17.36 -23.18
N ILE A 81 11.46 -18.46 -22.49
CA ILE A 81 11.07 -18.66 -21.08
C ILE A 81 11.72 -17.63 -20.17
N LEU A 82 13.03 -17.35 -20.34
CA LEU A 82 13.74 -16.34 -19.56
C LEU A 82 13.18 -14.92 -19.78
N LEU A 83 12.79 -14.60 -21.02
CA LEU A 83 12.14 -13.33 -21.37
C LEU A 83 10.74 -13.22 -20.75
N ASN A 84 9.96 -14.29 -20.78
CA ASN A 84 8.63 -14.30 -20.14
C ASN A 84 8.74 -14.15 -18.61
N LEU A 85 9.75 -14.79 -18.00
CA LEU A 85 10.07 -14.64 -16.58
C LEU A 85 10.48 -13.21 -16.22
N SER A 86 11.36 -12.59 -17.02
CA SER A 86 11.80 -11.22 -16.76
C SER A 86 10.64 -10.21 -16.90
N GLN A 87 9.75 -10.41 -17.86
CA GLN A 87 8.52 -9.61 -18.00
C GLN A 87 7.59 -9.78 -16.80
N PHE A 88 7.40 -11.01 -16.31
CA PHE A 88 6.60 -11.27 -15.12
C PHE A 88 7.18 -10.59 -13.87
N ILE A 89 8.49 -10.70 -13.68
CA ILE A 89 9.22 -10.06 -12.58
C ILE A 89 9.07 -8.55 -12.65
N PHE A 90 9.27 -7.96 -13.83
CA PHE A 90 9.10 -6.52 -14.04
C PHE A 90 7.68 -6.04 -13.74
N LEU A 91 6.66 -6.78 -14.19
CA LEU A 91 5.25 -6.48 -13.89
C LEU A 91 4.97 -6.54 -12.39
N PHE A 92 5.47 -7.56 -11.70
CA PHE A 92 5.30 -7.73 -10.26
C PHE A 92 5.87 -6.53 -9.48
N PHE A 93 7.11 -6.12 -9.79
CA PHE A 93 7.72 -4.95 -9.15
C PHE A 93 7.00 -3.65 -9.50
N THR A 94 6.53 -3.49 -10.74
CA THR A 94 5.75 -2.32 -11.15
C THR A 94 4.46 -2.22 -10.32
N LEU A 95 3.73 -3.32 -10.14
CA LEU A 95 2.52 -3.36 -9.32
C LEU A 95 2.82 -3.08 -7.83
N LEU A 96 3.94 -3.60 -7.32
CA LEU A 96 4.39 -3.36 -5.95
C LEU A 96 4.71 -1.87 -5.71
N ILE A 97 5.41 -1.22 -6.65
CA ILE A 97 5.71 0.21 -6.59
C ILE A 97 4.41 1.03 -6.61
N LEU A 98 3.47 0.69 -7.49
CA LEU A 98 2.16 1.37 -7.56
C LEU A 98 1.37 1.22 -6.25
N TRP A 99 1.39 0.04 -5.64
CA TRP A 99 0.76 -0.19 -4.33
C TRP A 99 1.37 0.68 -3.23
N HIS A 100 2.70 0.73 -3.15
CA HIS A 100 3.38 1.57 -2.16
C HIS A 100 3.10 3.06 -2.39
N ALA A 101 3.14 3.53 -3.64
CA ALA A 101 2.84 4.91 -3.97
C ALA A 101 1.40 5.28 -3.55
N PHE A 102 0.44 4.41 -3.83
CA PHE A 102 -0.95 4.59 -3.40
C PHE A 102 -1.10 4.65 -1.88
N GLY A 103 -0.44 3.74 -1.15
CA GLY A 103 -0.43 3.74 0.31
C GLY A 103 0.16 5.02 0.91
N ILE A 104 1.25 5.53 0.34
CA ILE A 104 1.89 6.80 0.77
C ILE A 104 0.92 7.97 0.58
N VAL A 105 0.21 8.05 -0.55
CA VAL A 105 -0.77 9.12 -0.80
C VAL A 105 -1.89 9.12 0.25
N ILE A 106 -2.42 7.93 0.60
CA ILE A 106 -3.45 7.82 1.65
C ILE A 106 -2.88 8.29 2.99
N ILE A 107 -1.69 7.82 3.39
CA ILE A 107 -1.07 8.20 4.66
C ILE A 107 -0.83 9.72 4.74
N LEU A 108 -0.34 10.34 3.66
CA LEU A 108 -0.14 11.79 3.60
C LEU A 108 -1.46 12.55 3.74
N PHE A 109 -2.53 12.07 3.10
CA PHE A 109 -3.85 12.67 3.24
C PHE A 109 -4.37 12.59 4.68
N LEU A 110 -4.25 11.42 5.33
CA LEU A 110 -4.62 11.24 6.73
C LEU A 110 -3.82 12.16 7.66
N LEU A 111 -2.50 12.28 7.44
CA LEU A 111 -1.65 13.19 8.21
C LEU A 111 -2.08 14.65 8.06
N ILE A 112 -2.32 15.11 6.83
CA ILE A 112 -2.77 16.48 6.57
C ILE A 112 -4.12 16.73 7.24
N HIS A 113 -5.06 15.79 7.14
CA HIS A 113 -6.35 15.91 7.80
C HIS A 113 -6.21 15.94 9.32
N SER A 114 -5.41 15.04 9.90
CA SER A 114 -5.15 14.99 11.35
C SER A 114 -4.62 16.32 11.88
N ILE A 115 -3.70 16.95 11.16
CA ILE A 115 -3.16 18.28 11.50
C ILE A 115 -4.24 19.36 11.39
N LEU A 116 -5.06 19.33 10.34
CA LEU A 116 -6.15 20.27 10.14
C LEU A 116 -7.21 20.16 11.24
N GLN A 117 -7.62 18.94 11.59
CA GLN A 117 -8.63 18.69 12.62
C GLN A 117 -8.12 19.08 14.02
N TYR A 118 -6.84 18.87 14.30
CA TYR A 118 -6.20 19.38 15.51
C TYR A 118 -6.21 20.92 15.53
N TYR A 119 -5.82 21.57 14.43
CA TYR A 119 -5.81 23.04 14.31
C TYR A 119 -7.20 23.65 14.53
N VAL A 120 -8.23 23.07 13.90
CA VAL A 120 -9.63 23.48 14.07
C VAL A 120 -10.11 23.28 15.51
N GLY A 121 -9.79 22.14 16.13
CA GLY A 121 -10.17 21.83 17.51
C GLY A 121 -9.47 22.71 18.57
N ASN A 122 -8.29 23.26 18.26
CA ASN A 122 -7.51 24.09 19.18
C ASN A 122 -7.77 25.60 19.04
N ILE A 123 -7.80 26.14 17.83
CA ILE A 123 -7.92 27.59 17.58
C ILE A 123 -9.22 28.16 18.12
N ARG A 124 -10.21 27.29 18.31
CA ARG A 124 -11.56 27.70 18.68
C ARG A 124 -11.92 27.35 20.11
N GLN A 125 -11.02 26.83 20.95
CA GLN A 125 -11.30 26.65 22.39
C GLN A 125 -11.69 27.96 23.08
N SER A 126 -11.17 29.10 22.61
CA SER A 126 -11.48 30.43 23.15
C SER A 126 -12.76 31.04 22.57
N SER A 127 -13.24 30.56 21.41
CA SER A 127 -14.35 31.15 20.66
C SER A 127 -15.61 30.27 20.64
N PHE A 128 -15.47 28.96 20.89
CA PHE A 128 -16.54 27.97 20.87
C PHE A 128 -16.38 27.08 22.10
N SER A 129 -17.46 26.89 22.84
CA SER A 129 -17.43 26.20 24.14
C SER A 129 -17.27 24.68 24.05
N ASN A 130 -17.21 24.09 22.84
CA ASN A 130 -17.14 22.65 22.63
C ASN A 130 -16.26 22.29 21.41
N SER A 131 -15.28 21.40 21.62
CA SER A 131 -14.49 20.73 20.57
C SER A 131 -14.26 19.27 20.93
N TRP A 132 -13.90 18.43 19.95
CA TRP A 132 -13.57 17.02 20.21
C TRP A 132 -12.46 16.86 21.27
N ILE A 133 -11.48 17.77 21.28
CA ILE A 133 -10.37 17.79 22.26
C ILE A 133 -10.90 17.98 23.69
N GLN A 134 -11.90 18.85 23.87
CA GLN A 134 -12.52 19.10 25.17
C GLN A 134 -13.36 17.90 25.63
N GLN A 135 -14.11 17.31 24.71
CA GLN A 135 -14.99 16.18 25.00
C GLN A 135 -14.21 14.92 25.39
N GLN A 136 -13.02 14.73 24.80
CA GLN A 136 -12.10 13.66 25.20
C GLN A 136 -11.23 14.01 26.43
N ASN A 137 -11.43 15.18 27.05
CA ASN A 137 -10.61 15.69 28.16
C ASN A 137 -9.10 15.77 27.83
N LEU A 138 -8.76 16.04 26.58
CA LEU A 138 -7.38 16.05 26.09
C LEU A 138 -6.76 17.45 26.11
N GLN A 139 -7.44 18.48 26.61
CA GLN A 139 -6.95 19.87 26.54
C GLN A 139 -5.51 20.02 27.04
N HIS A 140 -5.23 19.42 28.21
CA HIS A 140 -3.92 19.46 28.88
C HIS A 140 -3.05 18.22 28.60
N SER A 141 -3.47 17.33 27.70
CA SER A 141 -2.64 16.19 27.31
C SER A 141 -1.54 16.62 26.35
N ALA A 142 -0.46 15.83 26.32
CA ALA A 142 0.52 15.85 25.25
C ALA A 142 -0.14 15.67 23.86
N LEU A 143 0.57 16.04 22.79
CA LEU A 143 0.11 15.88 21.41
C LEU A 143 -0.03 14.41 21.00
N PHE A 144 0.73 13.50 21.62
CA PHE A 144 0.66 12.07 21.30
C PHE A 144 -0.73 11.45 21.47
N PRO A 145 -1.36 11.55 22.65
CA PRO A 145 -2.75 11.13 22.82
C PRO A 145 -3.68 11.77 21.77
N LYS A 146 -3.56 13.07 21.50
CA LYS A 146 -4.45 13.80 20.58
C LYS A 146 -4.42 13.23 19.16
N TYR A 147 -3.23 13.06 18.58
CA TYR A 147 -3.09 12.45 17.25
C TYR A 147 -3.46 10.96 17.28
N GLY A 148 -3.20 10.24 18.37
CA GLY A 148 -3.64 8.84 18.52
C GLY A 148 -5.16 8.68 18.41
N TYR A 149 -5.92 9.50 19.15
CA TYR A 149 -7.39 9.54 19.05
C TYR A 149 -7.87 9.93 17.65
N GLN A 150 -7.19 10.89 17.02
CA GLN A 150 -7.52 11.34 15.68
C GLN A 150 -7.28 10.24 14.63
N PHE A 151 -6.13 9.55 14.68
CA PHE A 151 -5.83 8.42 13.79
C PHE A 151 -6.76 7.24 14.03
N GLN A 152 -7.14 6.98 15.28
CA GLN A 152 -8.13 5.96 15.61
C GLN A 152 -9.48 6.27 14.93
N TRP A 153 -9.93 7.53 14.99
CA TRP A 153 -11.16 7.98 14.34
C TRP A 153 -11.09 7.88 12.82
N GLU A 154 -10.00 8.35 12.21
CA GLU A 154 -9.79 8.31 10.77
C GLU A 154 -9.71 6.86 10.26
N THR A 155 -9.00 6.00 11.00
CA THR A 155 -8.92 4.57 10.68
C THR A 155 -10.30 3.94 10.78
N ALA A 156 -11.04 4.17 11.87
CA ALA A 156 -12.39 3.66 12.03
C ALA A 156 -13.34 4.14 10.92
N THR A 157 -13.15 5.37 10.42
CA THR A 157 -13.91 5.90 9.28
C THR A 157 -13.51 5.23 7.97
N MET A 158 -12.21 5.06 7.73
CA MET A 158 -11.66 4.40 6.54
C MET A 158 -12.08 2.94 6.40
N VAL A 159 -12.07 2.21 7.52
CA VAL A 159 -12.52 0.82 7.57
C VAL A 159 -14.03 0.70 7.80
N THR A 160 -14.76 1.82 7.78
CA THR A 160 -16.21 1.90 7.93
C THR A 160 -16.78 1.31 9.24
N LEU A 161 -15.95 1.22 10.28
CA LEU A 161 -16.36 0.79 11.62
C LEU A 161 -17.14 1.87 12.35
N GLY A 162 -16.64 3.12 12.31
CA GLY A 162 -17.30 4.28 12.88
C GLY A 162 -17.70 4.14 14.36
N TYR A 163 -16.74 3.91 15.25
CA TYR A 163 -17.02 3.68 16.69
C TYR A 163 -17.76 4.82 17.40
N GLY A 164 -17.64 6.06 16.89
CA GLY A 164 -18.33 7.24 17.44
C GLY A 164 -17.77 7.74 18.78
N ASP A 165 -16.59 7.29 19.15
CA ASP A 165 -15.82 7.74 20.31
C ASP A 165 -15.30 9.17 20.14
N VAL A 166 -14.79 9.50 18.96
CA VAL A 166 -14.46 10.87 18.55
C VAL A 166 -15.53 11.33 17.55
N THR A 167 -16.11 12.50 17.77
CA THR A 167 -17.06 13.11 16.85
C THR A 167 -16.79 14.60 16.74
N PRO A 168 -17.12 15.24 15.61
CA PRO A 168 -17.12 16.69 15.53
C PRO A 168 -18.16 17.29 16.49
N TYR A 169 -17.83 18.41 17.14
CA TYR A 169 -18.71 19.13 18.06
C TYR A 169 -18.97 20.58 17.63
N ASN A 170 -18.35 21.02 16.55
CA ASN A 170 -18.58 22.33 15.96
C ASN A 170 -18.66 22.24 14.45
N ILE A 171 -19.27 23.26 13.85
CA ILE A 171 -19.52 23.31 12.40
C ILE A 171 -18.25 23.19 11.56
N TYR A 172 -17.08 23.60 12.08
CA TYR A 172 -15.83 23.50 11.33
C TYR A 172 -15.26 22.08 11.37
N GLU A 173 -15.34 21.42 12.54
CA GLU A 173 -15.02 20.00 12.67
C GLU A 173 -15.96 19.13 11.83
N ASP A 174 -17.25 19.49 11.74
CA ASP A 174 -18.22 18.80 10.88
C ASP A 174 -17.81 18.86 9.42
N ILE A 175 -17.42 20.04 8.92
CA ILE A 175 -16.97 20.20 7.53
C ILE A 175 -15.72 19.36 7.25
N CYS A 176 -14.74 19.36 8.16
CA CYS A 176 -13.55 18.53 8.04
C CYS A 176 -13.89 17.02 8.04
N ALA A 177 -14.77 16.59 8.94
CA ALA A 177 -15.22 15.20 9.02
C ALA A 177 -15.95 14.76 7.74
N ILE A 178 -16.80 15.61 7.16
CA ILE A 178 -17.48 15.35 5.89
C ILE A 178 -16.47 15.13 4.76
N ILE A 179 -15.42 15.96 4.67
CA ILE A 179 -14.37 15.80 3.65
C ILE A 179 -13.68 14.44 3.78
N MET A 180 -13.39 14.00 5.01
CA MET A 180 -12.81 12.68 5.26
C MET A 180 -13.71 11.54 4.86
N ILE A 181 -14.99 11.62 5.19
CA ILE A 181 -15.97 10.59 4.85
C ILE A 181 -16.08 10.46 3.32
N PHE A 182 -16.14 11.58 2.58
CA PHE A 182 -16.14 11.54 1.11
C PHE A 182 -14.87 10.89 0.56
N PHE A 183 -13.70 11.26 1.07
CA PHE A 183 -12.44 10.65 0.65
C PHE A 183 -12.41 9.14 0.94
N ALA A 184 -12.84 8.71 2.13
CA ALA A 184 -12.93 7.31 2.51
C ALA A 184 -13.86 6.51 1.58
N ILE A 185 -15.02 7.08 1.23
CA ILE A 185 -15.96 6.46 0.28
C ILE A 185 -15.32 6.28 -1.11
N VAL A 186 -14.59 7.28 -1.61
CA VAL A 186 -13.91 7.19 -2.92
C VAL A 186 -12.85 6.08 -2.90
N VAL A 187 -12.03 6.03 -1.86
CA VAL A 187 -11.00 4.99 -1.70
C VAL A 187 -11.63 3.60 -1.60
N PHE A 188 -12.71 3.47 -0.83
CA PHE A 188 -13.43 2.21 -0.66
C PHE A 188 -14.07 1.73 -1.97
N ALA A 189 -14.73 2.63 -2.72
CA ALA A 189 -15.32 2.30 -4.02
C ALA A 189 -14.28 1.83 -5.03
N PHE A 190 -13.08 2.44 -5.04
CA PHE A 190 -11.97 1.99 -5.88
C PHE A 190 -11.54 0.55 -5.54
N GLN A 191 -11.44 0.21 -4.25
CA GLN A 191 -11.09 -1.14 -3.81
C GLN A 191 -12.13 -2.19 -4.26
N ILE A 192 -13.42 -1.89 -4.08
CA ILE A 192 -14.50 -2.78 -4.54
C ILE A 192 -14.45 -2.97 -6.07
N ASN A 193 -14.25 -1.90 -6.83
CA ASN A 193 -14.17 -1.99 -8.29
C ASN A 193 -12.98 -2.86 -8.75
N ALA A 194 -11.82 -2.72 -8.11
CA ALA A 194 -10.67 -3.57 -8.40
C ALA A 194 -10.97 -5.06 -8.17
N ILE A 195 -11.64 -5.38 -7.05
CA ILE A 195 -12.08 -6.75 -6.74
C ILE A 195 -13.07 -7.23 -7.81
N ALA A 196 -14.07 -6.42 -8.16
CA ALA A 196 -15.08 -6.78 -9.15
C ALA A 196 -14.47 -7.11 -10.52
N ILE A 197 -13.47 -6.34 -10.96
CA ILE A 197 -12.73 -6.61 -12.21
C ILE A 197 -11.99 -7.95 -12.14
N ILE A 198 -11.33 -8.26 -11.02
CA ILE A 198 -10.63 -9.54 -10.83
C ILE A 198 -11.61 -10.71 -10.95
N PHE A 199 -12.74 -10.64 -10.25
CA PHE A 199 -13.78 -11.67 -10.31
C PHE A 199 -14.36 -11.82 -11.72
N SER A 200 -14.66 -10.69 -12.39
CA SER A 200 -15.13 -10.69 -13.78
C SER A 200 -14.14 -11.37 -14.72
N ASN A 201 -12.84 -11.11 -14.57
CA ASN A 201 -11.80 -11.74 -15.40
C ASN A 201 -11.71 -13.26 -15.16
N ILE A 202 -11.82 -13.70 -13.91
CA ILE A 202 -11.84 -15.12 -13.55
C ILE A 202 -13.05 -15.82 -14.20
N ASP A 203 -14.22 -15.18 -14.17
CA ASP A 203 -15.44 -15.76 -14.74
C ASP A 203 -15.41 -15.80 -16.27
N LEU A 204 -14.90 -14.75 -16.92
CA LEU A 204 -14.67 -14.73 -18.37
C LEU A 204 -13.71 -15.85 -18.81
N GLN A 205 -12.64 -16.08 -18.05
CA GLN A 205 -11.69 -17.15 -18.33
C GLN A 205 -12.35 -18.54 -18.21
N LYS A 206 -13.15 -18.78 -17.16
CA LYS A 206 -13.92 -20.03 -17.00
C LYS A 206 -14.93 -20.24 -18.12
N GLN A 207 -15.61 -19.19 -18.56
CA GLN A 207 -16.55 -19.27 -19.68
C GLN A 207 -15.85 -19.59 -20.99
N SER A 208 -14.69 -18.96 -21.25
CA SER A 208 -13.88 -19.24 -22.43
C SER A 208 -13.43 -20.71 -22.47
N GLN A 209 -12.97 -21.25 -21.34
CA GLN A 209 -12.60 -22.66 -21.21
C GLN A 209 -13.78 -23.61 -21.49
N LYS A 210 -14.95 -23.34 -20.90
CA LYS A 210 -16.17 -24.14 -21.17
C LYS A 210 -16.59 -24.09 -22.63
N ARG A 211 -16.55 -22.90 -23.25
CA ARG A 211 -16.88 -22.73 -24.67
C ARG A 211 -15.95 -23.55 -25.56
N ASN A 212 -14.65 -23.54 -25.28
CA ASN A 212 -13.68 -24.31 -26.05
C ASN A 212 -13.93 -25.83 -25.92
N LEU A 213 -14.25 -26.33 -24.73
CA LEU A 213 -14.63 -27.74 -24.53
C LEU A 213 -15.88 -28.12 -25.33
N LEU A 214 -16.90 -27.26 -25.34
CA LEU A 214 -18.11 -27.49 -26.13
C LEU A 214 -17.81 -27.55 -27.64
N LEU A 215 -16.97 -26.65 -28.14
CA LEU A 215 -16.56 -26.64 -29.55
C LEU A 215 -15.76 -27.91 -29.93
N VAL A 216 -14.87 -28.37 -29.04
CA VAL A 216 -14.13 -29.61 -29.26
C VAL A 216 -15.10 -30.81 -29.26
N ASN A 217 -16.03 -30.88 -28.32
CA ASN A 217 -17.03 -31.97 -28.28
C ASN A 217 -17.91 -31.97 -29.53
N GLN A 218 -18.42 -30.82 -29.97
CA GLN A 218 -19.19 -30.70 -31.21
C GLN A 218 -18.39 -31.14 -32.44
N TYR A 219 -17.10 -30.80 -32.49
CA TYR A 219 -16.22 -31.24 -33.57
C TYR A 219 -16.00 -32.76 -33.54
N MET A 220 -15.82 -33.35 -32.36
CA MET A 220 -15.65 -34.79 -32.20
C MET A 220 -16.92 -35.56 -32.57
N ASP A 221 -18.09 -35.08 -32.16
CA ASP A 221 -19.39 -35.67 -32.50
C ASP A 221 -19.63 -35.65 -34.02
N LYS A 222 -19.29 -34.54 -34.68
CA LYS A 222 -19.43 -34.40 -36.13
C LYS A 222 -18.50 -35.33 -36.94
N ASN A 223 -17.38 -35.73 -36.35
CA ASN A 223 -16.39 -36.60 -37.01
C ASN A 223 -16.44 -38.07 -36.52
N GLU A 224 -17.50 -38.47 -35.79
CA GLU A 224 -17.70 -39.83 -35.27
C GLU A 224 -16.49 -40.36 -34.46
N ALA A 225 -15.79 -39.49 -33.74
CA ALA A 225 -14.67 -39.89 -32.91
C ALA A 225 -15.15 -40.84 -31.79
N SER A 226 -14.44 -41.95 -31.58
CA SER A 226 -14.85 -42.98 -30.60
C SER A 226 -14.99 -42.42 -29.19
N LEU A 227 -16.04 -42.83 -28.46
CA LEU A 227 -16.35 -42.44 -27.07
C LEU A 227 -15.17 -42.55 -26.08
N GLN A 228 -14.19 -43.44 -26.35
CA GLN A 228 -12.97 -43.59 -25.53
C GLN A 228 -12.01 -42.39 -25.59
N LEU A 229 -12.12 -41.51 -26.59
CA LEU A 229 -11.32 -40.28 -26.70
C LEU A 229 -12.03 -39.06 -26.09
N GLN A 230 -13.31 -39.19 -25.72
CA GLN A 230 -14.15 -38.10 -25.20
C GLN A 230 -14.23 -38.04 -23.66
N SER A 231 -13.80 -39.10 -22.95
CA SER A 231 -13.81 -39.22 -21.48
C SER A 231 -12.52 -38.73 -20.84
#